data_AF-A0A1I6VVE4-F1
#
_entry.id   AF-A0A1I6VVE4-F1
#
_cell.length_a   1.000
_cell.length_b   1.000
_cell.length_c   1.000
_cell.angle_alpha   90.00
_cell.angle_beta   90.00
_cell.angle_gamma   90.00
#
_symmetry.space_group_name_H-M   'P 1'
#
loop_
_entity.id
_entity.type
_entity.pdbx_description
1 polymer ?
#
loop_
_entity_poly.entity_id
_entity_poly.type
_entity_poly.pdbx_seq_one_letter_code
_entity_poly.pdbx_strand_id
1 'polypeptide(L)'
;MDVLDHDEVRFEMAFPRAIVAQKARGREETINEHLVKLLAFDVPQRTRSVWRKELTRHLRFLAALRVKPGASLIPPRDWWAWLYADPFEHNEAGYTAGLIALNADDFARNDLSVGAIAGQIRDFHAAMVQRLAQGEAGEDLIPA
;
A
#
# COMPACT_ATOMS: atom_id res chain seq x y z
N MET A 1 -32.04 -26.34 -7.78
CA MET A 1 -31.78 -25.10 -7.05
C MET A 1 -30.89 -25.49 -5.90
N ASP A 2 -29.59 -25.41 -6.09
CA ASP A 2 -28.61 -25.46 -5.01
C ASP A 2 -27.78 -24.19 -5.16
N VAL A 3 -28.11 -23.23 -4.31
CA VAL A 3 -27.37 -21.99 -4.15
C VAL A 3 -26.08 -22.41 -3.44
N LEU A 4 -25.00 -22.53 -4.20
CA LEU A 4 -23.66 -22.55 -3.61
C LEU A 4 -23.51 -21.22 -2.90
N ASP A 5 -23.62 -21.25 -1.57
CA ASP A 5 -23.22 -20.17 -0.68
C ASP A 5 -21.84 -19.70 -1.15
N HIS A 6 -21.81 -18.55 -1.82
CA HIS A 6 -20.59 -17.83 -2.09
C HIS A 6 -20.20 -17.12 -0.78
N ASP A 7 -19.93 -17.91 0.25
CA ASP A 7 -18.93 -17.50 1.23
C ASP A 7 -17.63 -17.49 0.45
N GLU A 8 -17.35 -16.36 -0.22
CA GLU A 8 -16.05 -16.07 -0.78
C GLU A 8 -15.04 -16.32 0.34
N VAL A 9 -14.35 -17.46 0.28
CA VAL A 9 -13.32 -17.82 1.25
C VAL A 9 -12.30 -16.70 1.21
N ARG A 10 -12.41 -15.77 2.16
CA ARG A 10 -11.52 -14.64 2.28
C ARG A 10 -10.15 -15.23 2.58
N PHE A 11 -9.22 -15.04 1.65
CA PHE A 11 -7.86 -15.57 1.81
C PHE A 11 -7.23 -14.91 3.04
N GLU A 12 -7.01 -15.69 4.10
CA GLU A 12 -6.42 -15.22 5.36
C GLU A 12 -5.20 -16.06 5.73
N MET A 13 -4.19 -15.40 6.28
CA MET A 13 -2.94 -16.03 6.69
C MET A 13 -2.54 -15.57 8.10
N ALA A 14 -2.55 -16.49 9.06
CA ALA A 14 -2.17 -16.21 10.43
C ALA A 14 -0.71 -16.58 10.73
N PHE A 15 0.07 -15.63 11.25
CA PHE A 15 1.46 -15.83 11.65
C PHE A 15 1.74 -15.26 13.04
N PRO A 16 2.84 -15.62 13.71
CA PRO A 16 3.32 -14.90 14.89
C PRO A 16 3.51 -13.41 14.55
N ARG A 17 3.22 -12.52 15.51
CA ARG A 17 3.27 -11.06 15.31
C ARG A 17 4.59 -10.57 14.70
N ALA A 18 5.73 -11.10 15.14
CA ALA A 18 7.03 -10.73 14.60
C ALA A 18 7.15 -11.05 13.09
N ILE A 19 6.59 -12.19 12.66
CA ILE A 19 6.56 -12.61 11.25
C ILE A 19 5.60 -11.74 10.45
N VAL A 20 4.44 -11.36 11.01
CA VAL A 20 3.53 -10.40 10.37
C VAL A 20 4.23 -9.06 10.15
N ALA A 21 4.88 -8.52 11.19
CA ALA A 21 5.64 -7.27 11.10
C ALA A 21 6.73 -7.37 10.02
N GLN A 22 7.47 -8.47 9.96
CA GLN A 22 8.48 -8.70 8.92
C GLN A 22 7.88 -8.83 7.51
N LYS A 23 6.67 -9.36 7.37
CA LYS A 23 5.98 -9.45 6.06
C LYS A 23 5.36 -8.14 5.61
N ALA A 24 5.02 -7.27 6.57
CA ALA A 24 4.56 -5.92 6.33
C ALA A 24 5.72 -5.02 5.93
N ARG A 25 6.80 -5.04 6.73
CA ARG A 25 8.07 -4.39 6.43
C ARG A 25 8.70 -5.01 5.17
N GLY A 26 9.28 -4.20 4.30
CA GLY A 26 9.68 -4.55 2.94
C GLY A 26 8.55 -4.45 1.89
N ARG A 27 7.29 -4.21 2.26
CA ARG A 27 6.22 -3.94 1.27
C ARG A 27 5.96 -2.47 1.07
N GLU A 28 6.29 -1.64 2.04
CA GLU A 28 6.21 -0.18 1.97
C GLU A 28 6.95 0.37 0.77
N GLU A 29 8.14 -0.15 0.44
CA GLU A 29 8.96 0.34 -0.65
C GLU A 29 8.24 0.15 -1.98
N THR A 30 7.76 -1.08 -2.23
CA THR A 30 6.97 -1.39 -3.43
C THR A 30 5.66 -0.60 -3.49
N ILE A 31 4.98 -0.41 -2.36
CA ILE A 31 3.77 0.41 -2.29
C ILE A 31 4.08 1.85 -2.67
N ASN A 32 5.10 2.43 -2.05
CA ASN A 32 5.51 3.82 -2.28
C ASN A 32 6.00 4.02 -3.72
N GLU A 33 6.74 3.06 -4.28
CA GLU A 33 7.16 3.08 -5.67
C GLU A 33 5.96 3.15 -6.62
N HIS A 34 4.95 2.31 -6.42
CA HIS A 34 3.72 2.37 -7.22
C HIS A 34 2.93 3.65 -7.00
N LEU A 35 2.84 4.16 -5.77
CA LEU A 35 2.18 5.44 -5.49
C LEU A 35 2.89 6.59 -6.20
N VAL A 36 4.21 6.66 -6.12
CA VAL A 36 5.01 7.68 -6.84
C VAL A 36 4.80 7.55 -8.34
N LYS A 37 4.86 6.33 -8.90
CA LYS A 37 4.57 6.07 -10.32
C LYS A 37 3.21 6.63 -10.74
N LEU A 38 2.16 6.37 -9.95
CA LEU A 38 0.80 6.84 -10.22
C LEU A 38 0.63 8.35 -10.02
N LEU A 39 1.32 8.95 -9.06
CA LEU A 39 1.12 10.36 -8.69
C LEU A 39 2.02 11.32 -9.46
N ALA A 40 3.24 10.89 -9.82
CA ALA A 40 4.28 11.77 -10.34
C ALA A 40 4.39 11.79 -11.86
N PHE A 41 3.86 10.79 -12.56
CA PHE A 41 4.16 10.62 -13.99
C PHE A 41 2.92 10.59 -14.87
N ASP A 42 3.04 11.24 -16.02
CA ASP A 42 2.05 11.24 -17.09
C ASP A 42 2.28 10.02 -17.97
N VAL A 43 1.52 8.96 -17.69
CA VAL A 43 1.60 7.70 -18.45
C VAL A 43 0.24 7.32 -19.05
N PRO A 44 0.23 6.54 -20.14
CA PRO A 44 -1.01 6.07 -20.74
C PRO A 44 -1.87 5.27 -19.75
N GLN A 45 -3.20 5.34 -19.91
CA GLN A 45 -4.15 4.68 -19.02
C GLN A 45 -3.92 3.17 -18.85
N ARG A 46 -3.41 2.52 -19.90
CA ARG A 46 -3.03 1.10 -19.86
C ARG A 46 -1.92 0.86 -18.84
N THR A 47 -0.88 1.69 -18.82
CA THR A 47 0.23 1.62 -17.87
C THR A 47 -0.24 1.91 -16.45
N ARG A 48 -1.04 2.97 -16.26
CA ARG A 48 -1.66 3.28 -14.95
C ARG A 48 -2.43 2.07 -14.41
N SER A 49 -3.24 1.44 -15.26
CA SER A 49 -4.07 0.29 -14.89
C SER A 49 -3.26 -0.92 -14.45
N VAL A 50 -2.08 -1.15 -15.05
CA VAL A 50 -1.15 -2.21 -14.63
C VAL A 50 -0.60 -1.91 -13.24
N TRP A 51 -0.09 -0.71 -13.00
CA TRP A 51 0.45 -0.31 -11.69
C TRP A 51 -0.60 -0.34 -10.58
N ARG A 52 -1.82 0.11 -10.89
CA ARG A 52 -2.96 -0.01 -9.97
C ARG A 52 -3.20 -1.47 -9.59
N LYS A 53 -3.24 -2.37 -10.57
CA LYS A 53 -3.44 -3.81 -10.34
C LYS A 53 -2.31 -4.42 -9.50
N GLU A 54 -1.07 -4.00 -9.73
CA GLU A 54 0.08 -4.45 -8.95
C GLU A 54 -0.05 -3.97 -7.50
N LEU A 55 -0.28 -2.68 -7.27
CA LEU A 55 -0.52 -2.12 -5.95
C LEU A 55 -1.68 -2.83 -5.23
N THR A 56 -2.81 -3.04 -5.90
CA THR A 56 -3.96 -3.80 -5.37
C THR A 56 -3.54 -5.17 -4.84
N ARG A 57 -2.65 -5.90 -5.52
CA ARG A 57 -2.17 -7.22 -5.05
C ARG A 57 -1.39 -7.10 -3.73
N HIS A 58 -0.58 -6.05 -3.59
CA HIS A 58 0.14 -5.81 -2.34
C HIS A 58 -0.83 -5.49 -1.19
N LEU A 59 -1.84 -4.65 -1.45
CA LEU A 59 -2.85 -4.30 -0.45
C LEU A 59 -3.68 -5.52 -0.01
N ARG A 60 -4.14 -6.34 -0.97
CA ARG A 60 -4.86 -7.59 -0.69
C ARG A 60 -4.04 -8.56 0.15
N PHE A 61 -2.75 -8.68 -0.14
CA PHE A 61 -1.86 -9.51 0.67
C PHE A 61 -1.76 -9.00 2.11
N LEU A 62 -1.60 -7.69 2.31
CA LEU A 62 -1.55 -7.10 3.65
C LEU A 62 -2.88 -7.30 4.40
N ALA A 63 -4.00 -7.09 3.71
CA ALA A 63 -5.35 -7.26 4.25
C ALA A 63 -5.65 -8.72 4.67
N ALA A 64 -4.95 -9.69 4.09
CA ALA A 64 -5.04 -11.10 4.45
C ALA A 64 -4.26 -11.47 5.72
N LEU A 65 -3.35 -10.62 6.21
CA LEU A 65 -2.51 -10.95 7.36
C LEU A 65 -3.31 -10.94 8.66
N ARG A 66 -3.06 -11.97 9.48
CA ARG A 66 -3.61 -12.14 10.82
C ARG A 66 -2.50 -12.50 11.80
N VAL A 67 -2.69 -12.17 13.08
CA VAL A 67 -1.74 -12.46 14.16
C VAL A 67 -2.20 -13.66 14.97
N LYS A 68 -1.27 -14.58 15.26
CA LYS A 68 -1.47 -15.68 16.21
C LYS A 68 -1.25 -15.21 17.67
N PRO A 69 -1.91 -15.86 18.66
CA PRO A 69 -2.97 -16.87 18.52
C PRO A 69 -4.31 -16.26 18.09
N GLY A 70 -5.24 -17.08 17.57
CA GLY A 70 -6.62 -16.65 17.31
C GLY A 70 -6.88 -15.90 15.99
N ALA A 71 -5.87 -15.79 15.12
CA ALA A 71 -5.99 -15.12 13.81
C ALA A 71 -6.59 -13.71 13.93
N SER A 72 -6.10 -12.92 14.89
CA SER A 72 -6.60 -11.56 15.14
C SER A 72 -6.14 -10.56 14.08
N LEU A 73 -6.97 -9.55 13.85
CA LEU A 73 -6.61 -8.37 13.06
C LEU A 73 -5.50 -7.56 13.75
N ILE A 74 -4.75 -6.81 12.94
CA ILE A 74 -3.65 -5.96 13.37
C ILE A 74 -4.19 -4.54 13.59
N PRO A 75 -3.92 -3.89 14.73
CA PRO A 75 -4.46 -2.55 14.99
C PRO A 75 -3.81 -1.49 14.09
N PRO A 76 -4.51 -0.38 13.78
CA PRO A 76 -4.02 0.64 12.86
C PRO A 76 -2.66 1.22 13.25
N ARG A 77 -2.40 1.37 14.57
CA ARG A 77 -1.13 1.88 15.10
C ARG A 77 0.06 1.05 14.64
N ASP A 78 -0.10 -0.28 14.60
CA ASP A 78 0.99 -1.17 14.24
C ASP A 78 1.22 -1.18 12.72
N TRP A 79 0.14 -1.16 11.95
CA TRP A 79 0.23 -0.95 10.50
C TRP A 79 0.92 0.36 10.16
N TRP A 80 0.58 1.44 10.85
CA TRP A 80 1.19 2.75 10.66
C TRP A 80 2.69 2.71 10.97
N ALA A 81 3.08 2.07 12.08
CA ALA A 81 4.48 1.91 12.43
C ALA A 81 5.25 1.18 11.32
N TRP A 82 4.74 0.02 10.88
CA TRP A 82 5.45 -0.84 9.94
C TRP A 82 5.50 -0.33 8.51
N LEU A 83 4.43 0.32 8.04
CA LEU A 83 4.28 0.70 6.63
C LEU A 83 4.60 2.17 6.35
N TYR A 84 4.64 3.02 7.38
CA TYR A 84 4.83 4.46 7.20
C TYR A 84 5.83 5.08 8.19
N ALA A 85 5.63 4.98 9.50
CA ALA A 85 6.47 5.72 10.46
C ALA A 85 7.93 5.22 10.47
N ASP A 86 8.15 3.91 10.61
CA ASP A 86 9.50 3.34 10.63
C ASP A 86 10.23 3.56 9.28
N PRO A 87 9.60 3.40 8.11
CA PRO A 87 10.30 3.56 6.83
C PRO A 87 10.61 5.01 6.42
N PHE A 88 9.72 5.96 6.74
CA PHE A 88 9.91 7.34 6.31
C PHE A 88 10.82 8.15 7.26
N GLU A 89 10.84 7.84 8.56
CA GLU A 89 11.66 8.53 9.58
C GLU A 89 11.65 10.08 9.46
N HIS A 90 10.48 10.68 9.17
CA HIS A 90 10.30 12.13 8.95
C HIS A 90 10.99 12.72 7.69
N ASN A 91 11.40 11.86 6.74
CA ASN A 91 12.02 12.24 5.47
C ASN A 91 11.09 11.99 4.28
N GLU A 92 9.80 12.27 4.41
CA GLU A 92 8.80 12.03 3.36
C GLU A 92 9.18 12.67 2.03
N ALA A 93 9.60 13.93 2.06
CA ALA A 93 9.95 14.67 0.86
C ALA A 93 11.21 14.11 0.19
N GLY A 94 12.25 13.79 0.97
CA GLY A 94 13.50 13.24 0.42
C GLY A 94 13.30 11.84 -0.14
N TYR A 95 12.56 10.98 0.57
CA TYR A 95 12.22 9.65 0.10
C TYR A 95 11.40 9.70 -1.21
N THR A 96 10.39 10.57 -1.25
CA THR A 96 9.56 10.78 -2.46
C THR A 96 10.41 11.30 -3.63
N ALA A 97 11.30 12.27 -3.39
CA ALA A 97 12.20 12.79 -4.41
C ALA A 97 13.13 11.70 -4.97
N GLY A 98 13.66 10.83 -4.09
CA GLY A 98 14.49 9.70 -4.50
C GLY A 98 13.75 8.74 -5.42
N LEU A 99 12.53 8.33 -5.06
CA LEU A 99 11.71 7.46 -5.89
C LEU A 99 11.32 8.10 -7.23
N ILE A 100 11.06 9.40 -7.25
CA ILE A 100 10.82 10.14 -8.50
C ILE A 100 12.08 10.07 -9.39
N ALA A 101 13.25 10.34 -8.83
CA ALA A 101 14.50 10.34 -9.58
C ALA A 101 14.79 8.95 -10.19
N LEU A 102 14.51 7.86 -9.47
CA LEU A 102 14.69 6.49 -9.97
C LEU A 102 13.81 6.13 -11.17
N ASN A 103 12.74 6.89 -11.42
CA ASN A 103 11.77 6.64 -12.49
C ASN A 103 11.76 7.74 -13.57
N ALA A 104 12.57 8.78 -13.41
CA ALA A 104 12.53 9.98 -14.25
C ALA A 104 13.02 9.73 -15.68
N ASP A 105 13.89 8.74 -15.88
CA ASP A 105 14.38 8.37 -17.22
C ASP A 105 13.36 7.54 -18.01
N ASP A 106 12.43 6.87 -17.32
CA ASP A 106 11.44 5.97 -17.93
C ASP A 106 10.12 6.68 -18.26
N PHE A 107 9.77 7.74 -17.53
CA PHE A 107 8.45 8.37 -17.64
C PHE A 107 8.51 9.90 -17.54
N ALA A 108 7.63 10.56 -18.31
CA ALA A 108 7.49 12.02 -18.26
C ALA A 108 6.86 12.47 -16.92
N ARG A 109 7.52 13.41 -16.25
CA ARG A 109 7.11 13.97 -14.96
C ARG A 109 5.99 14.99 -15.14
N ASN A 110 4.95 14.92 -14.31
CA ASN A 110 3.89 15.93 -14.23
C ASN A 110 4.28 17.14 -13.34
N ASP A 111 3.42 18.15 -13.28
CA ASP A 111 3.70 19.42 -12.59
C ASP A 111 3.49 19.40 -11.06
N LEU A 112 3.09 18.28 -10.46
CA LEU A 112 2.89 18.22 -9.01
C LEU A 112 4.21 18.37 -8.26
N SER A 113 4.24 19.18 -7.21
CA SER A 113 5.44 19.31 -6.38
C SER A 113 5.73 18.02 -5.60
N VAL A 114 7.01 17.78 -5.27
CA VAL A 114 7.42 16.64 -4.43
C VAL A 114 6.65 16.65 -3.09
N GLY A 115 6.48 17.82 -2.48
CA GLY A 115 5.74 17.95 -1.22
C GLY A 115 4.26 17.59 -1.36
N ALA A 116 3.62 17.95 -2.48
CA ALA A 116 2.23 17.56 -2.74
C ALA A 116 2.08 16.05 -2.91
N ILE A 117 3.02 15.40 -3.59
CA ILE A 117 3.02 13.94 -3.76
C ILE A 117 3.29 13.24 -2.43
N ALA A 118 4.28 13.69 -1.67
CA ALA A 118 4.58 13.17 -0.34
C ALA A 118 3.36 13.27 0.60
N GLY A 119 2.64 14.40 0.56
CA GLY A 119 1.38 14.58 1.28
C GLY A 119 0.31 13.56 0.87
N GLN A 120 0.10 13.35 -0.44
CA GLN A 120 -0.85 12.35 -0.94
C GLN A 120 -0.46 10.92 -0.56
N ILE A 121 0.84 10.59 -0.55
CA ILE A 121 1.33 9.29 -0.08
C ILE A 121 1.02 9.11 1.41
N ARG A 122 1.26 10.14 2.24
CA ARG A 122 0.91 10.12 3.66
C ARG A 122 -0.58 9.90 3.87
N ASP A 123 -1.42 10.65 3.16
CA ASP A 123 -2.88 10.55 3.28
C ASP A 123 -3.37 9.15 2.85
N PHE A 124 -2.78 8.61 1.78
CA PHE A 124 -3.03 7.23 1.35
C PHE A 124 -2.70 6.24 2.47
N HIS A 125 -1.50 6.32 3.07
CA HIS A 125 -1.12 5.43 4.16
C HIS A 125 -2.04 5.58 5.38
N ALA A 126 -2.39 6.81 5.74
CA ALA A 126 -3.29 7.08 6.87
C ALA A 126 -4.67 6.43 6.68
N ALA A 127 -5.23 6.48 5.47
CA ALA A 127 -6.48 5.81 5.14
C ALA A 127 -6.31 4.28 5.02
N MET A 128 -5.24 3.82 4.37
CA MET A 128 -4.95 2.41 4.14
C MET A 128 -4.84 1.63 5.45
N VAL A 129 -4.13 2.16 6.45
CA VAL A 129 -3.98 1.43 7.73
C VAL A 129 -5.29 1.25 8.49
N GLN A 130 -6.28 2.13 8.29
CA GLN A 130 -7.62 1.96 8.84
C GLN A 130 -8.37 0.82 8.16
N ARG A 131 -8.26 0.73 6.83
CA ARG A 131 -8.84 -0.38 6.04
C ARG A 131 -8.21 -1.72 6.42
N LEU A 132 -6.88 -1.78 6.48
CA LEU A 132 -6.14 -2.99 6.83
C LEU A 132 -6.47 -3.48 8.25
N ALA A 133 -6.74 -2.57 9.19
CA ALA A 133 -7.15 -2.93 10.54
C ALA A 133 -8.54 -3.59 10.60
N GLN A 134 -9.34 -3.47 9.54
CA GLN A 134 -10.64 -4.12 9.34
C GLN A 134 -10.51 -5.35 8.42
N GLY A 135 -9.29 -5.71 8.01
CA GLY A 135 -9.02 -6.78 7.05
C GLY A 135 -9.40 -6.41 5.60
N GLU A 136 -9.61 -5.13 5.31
CA GLU A 136 -9.96 -4.60 3.98
C GLU A 136 -8.72 -4.10 3.24
N ALA A 137 -8.65 -4.32 1.93
CA ALA A 137 -7.51 -3.89 1.12
C ALA A 137 -7.51 -2.38 0.80
N GLY A 138 -8.68 -1.72 0.81
CA GLY A 138 -8.77 -0.29 0.49
C GLY A 138 -8.41 0.04 -0.96
N GLU A 139 -8.83 -0.80 -1.92
CA GLU A 139 -8.52 -0.62 -3.35
C GLU A 139 -9.09 0.68 -3.93
N ASP A 140 -10.16 1.18 -3.32
CA ASP A 140 -10.80 2.46 -3.57
C ASP A 140 -9.86 3.66 -3.28
N LEU A 141 -8.85 3.47 -2.44
CA LEU A 141 -7.89 4.51 -2.07
C LEU A 141 -6.81 4.74 -3.14
N ILE A 142 -6.61 3.79 -4.06
CA ILE A 142 -5.53 3.88 -5.05
C ILE A 142 -5.80 5.06 -6.00
N PRO A 143 -4.82 5.96 -6.23
CA PRO A 143 -4.98 7.11 -7.14
C PRO A 143 -5.40 6.70 -8.56
N ALA A 144 -6.45 7.35 -9.08
CA ALA A 144 -7.12 7.05 -10.35
C ALA A 144 -6.17 6.90 -11.54
#